data_AF-A0A0C2VLZ1-F1
#
_entry.id   AF-A0A0C2VLZ1-F1
#
_cell.length_a   1.000
_cell.length_b   1.000
_cell.length_c   1.000
_cell.angle_alpha   90.00
_cell.angle_beta   90.00
_cell.angle_gamma   90.00
#
_symmetry.space_group_name_H-M   'P 1'
#
loop_
_entity.id
_entity.type
_entity.pdbx_description
1 polymer ?
#
loop_
_entity_poly.entity_id
_entity_poly.type
_entity_poly.pdbx_seq_one_letter_code
_entity_poly.pdbx_strand_id
1 'polypeptide(L)'
;MNQQTELAKFIKEYREENDLTISALSELTGVSRPYLSQIENGKTPTKKTLEKMAEGMWKDEFQKMWNGPRLIEMAGYKLIPEEGEPGYDVYLKDQEVYEQMQNYERIIRFLEEDIKELSSFVELNKVFNEESKIILDNQHLTKNELEALRLLLKGIRINREEK
;
A
#
# COMPACT_ATOMS: atom_id res chain seq x y z
N MET A 1 -6.61 17.00 6.84
CA MET A 1 -6.47 16.20 8.07
C MET A 1 -5.02 16.28 8.52
N ASN A 2 -4.74 16.36 9.83
CA ASN A 2 -3.38 16.48 10.36
C ASN A 2 -2.67 15.11 10.30
N GLN A 3 -1.42 15.05 9.81
CA GLN A 3 -0.65 13.80 9.64
C GLN A 3 -0.53 12.98 10.94
N GLN A 4 -0.43 13.66 12.08
CA GLN A 4 -0.39 13.03 13.42
C GLN A 4 -1.65 12.22 13.74
N THR A 5 -2.80 12.64 13.20
CA THR A 5 -4.08 11.94 13.36
C THR A 5 -4.11 10.67 12.51
N GLU A 6 -3.38 10.64 11.39
CA GLU A 6 -3.31 9.49 10.49
C GLU A 6 -2.49 8.35 11.08
N LEU A 7 -1.30 8.64 11.63
CA LEU A 7 -0.49 7.63 12.34
C LEU A 7 -1.27 7.00 13.50
N ALA A 8 -1.87 7.83 14.35
CA ALA A 8 -2.60 7.36 15.52
C ALA A 8 -3.77 6.43 15.14
N LYS A 9 -4.51 6.80 14.09
CA LYS A 9 -5.59 5.98 13.52
C LYS A 9 -5.05 4.67 12.96
N PHE A 10 -3.97 4.72 12.19
CA PHE A 10 -3.37 3.54 11.57
C PHE A 10 -2.90 2.50 12.60
N ILE A 11 -2.21 2.94 13.66
CA ILE A 11 -1.76 2.03 14.73
C ILE A 11 -2.95 1.40 15.46
N LYS A 12 -4.00 2.20 15.72
CA LYS A 12 -5.21 1.72 16.37
C LYS A 12 -5.97 0.70 15.49
N GLU A 13 -6.10 0.98 14.20
CA GLU A 13 -6.75 0.08 13.22
C GLU A 13 -6.00 -1.24 13.13
N TYR A 14 -4.67 -1.21 12.96
CA TYR A 14 -3.85 -2.43 12.97
C TYR A 14 -4.10 -3.27 14.25
N ARG A 15 -4.12 -2.61 15.41
CA ARG A 15 -4.34 -3.30 16.69
C ARG A 15 -5.72 -3.96 16.73
N GLU A 16 -6.76 -3.26 16.29
CA GLU A 16 -8.15 -3.74 16.31
C GLU A 16 -8.41 -4.84 15.28
N GLU A 17 -7.84 -4.72 14.07
CA GLU A 17 -7.94 -5.73 13.01
C GLU A 17 -7.24 -7.04 13.35
N ASN A 18 -6.25 -7.00 14.26
CA ASN A 18 -5.52 -8.18 14.72
C ASN A 18 -5.98 -8.66 16.12
N ASP A 19 -7.13 -8.18 16.62
CA ASP A 19 -7.69 -8.52 17.93
C ASP A 19 -6.70 -8.32 19.11
N LEU A 20 -5.80 -7.34 18.97
CA LEU A 20 -4.76 -7.06 19.95
C LEU A 20 -5.27 -6.11 21.05
N THR A 21 -4.92 -6.42 22.29
CA THR A 21 -4.99 -5.45 23.38
C THR A 21 -3.76 -4.54 23.35
N ILE A 22 -3.82 -3.36 23.98
CA ILE A 22 -2.61 -2.51 24.18
C ILE A 22 -1.51 -3.30 24.92
N SER A 23 -1.92 -4.09 25.93
CA SER A 23 -1.45 -5.47 26.16
C SER A 23 -0.43 -6.05 25.20
N ALA A 24 -1.01 -6.84 24.31
CA ALA A 24 -0.33 -7.66 23.34
C ALA A 24 0.52 -6.83 22.38
N LEU A 25 0.05 -5.65 21.97
CA LEU A 25 0.84 -4.78 21.09
C LEU A 25 2.13 -4.29 21.76
N SER A 26 2.08 -4.01 23.06
CA SER A 26 3.26 -3.63 23.86
C SER A 26 4.29 -4.75 23.91
N GLU A 27 3.84 -5.98 24.16
CA GLU A 27 4.71 -7.16 24.17
C GLU A 27 5.28 -7.44 22.77
N LEU A 28 4.46 -7.29 21.73
CA LEU A 28 4.82 -7.55 20.34
C LEU A 28 5.91 -6.59 19.83
N THR A 29 5.79 -5.30 20.16
CA THR A 29 6.67 -4.24 19.65
C THR A 29 7.82 -3.89 20.61
N GLY A 30 7.75 -4.34 21.87
CA GLY A 30 8.65 -3.91 22.94
C GLY A 30 8.48 -2.43 23.32
N VAL A 31 7.44 -1.74 22.84
CA VAL A 31 7.10 -0.37 23.22
C VAL A 31 6.17 -0.40 24.43
N SER A 32 6.40 0.45 25.43
CA SER A 32 5.65 0.39 26.69
C SER A 32 4.15 0.73 26.50
N ARG A 33 3.28 0.02 27.23
CA ARG A 33 1.81 0.25 27.19
C ARG A 33 1.40 1.71 27.35
N PRO A 34 1.95 2.49 28.32
CA PRO A 34 1.56 3.89 28.47
C PRO A 34 1.93 4.71 27.24
N TYR A 35 3.06 4.40 26.60
CA TYR A 35 3.52 5.14 25.44
C TYR A 35 2.73 4.78 24.18
N LEU A 36 2.40 3.50 23.96
CA LEU A 36 1.47 3.08 22.90
C LEU A 36 0.10 3.76 23.03
N SER A 37 -0.43 3.84 24.26
CA SER A 37 -1.67 4.59 24.51
C SER A 37 -1.54 6.05 24.11
N GLN A 38 -0.41 6.71 24.40
CA GLN A 38 -0.18 8.09 23.97
C GLN A 38 -0.09 8.21 22.44
N ILE A 39 0.54 7.26 21.77
CA ILE A 39 0.67 7.22 20.30
C ILE A 39 -0.71 7.11 19.64
N GLU A 40 -1.56 6.19 20.11
CA GLU A 40 -2.95 6.07 19.61
C GLU A 40 -3.80 7.32 19.90
N ASN A 41 -3.35 8.21 20.79
CA ASN A 41 -3.98 9.51 21.07
C ASN A 41 -3.25 10.70 20.42
N GLY A 42 -2.36 10.46 19.47
CA GLY A 42 -1.73 11.50 18.65
C GLY A 42 -0.34 11.95 19.10
N LYS A 43 0.30 11.25 20.06
CA LYS A 43 1.70 11.52 20.38
C LYS A 43 2.60 11.01 19.27
N THR A 44 3.43 11.88 18.69
CA THR A 44 4.45 11.49 17.71
C THR A 44 5.59 10.70 18.38
N PRO A 45 5.83 9.44 17.97
CA PRO A 45 6.97 8.65 18.44
C PRO A 45 8.25 8.98 17.64
N THR A 46 9.41 8.52 18.11
CA THR A 46 10.69 8.69 17.37
C THR A 46 10.82 7.70 16.22
N LYS A 47 11.65 8.00 15.20
CA LYS A 47 12.00 7.07 14.09
C LYS A 47 12.35 5.67 14.61
N LYS A 48 13.25 5.59 15.60
CA LYS A 48 13.67 4.34 16.24
C LYS A 48 12.53 3.57 16.92
N THR A 49 11.53 4.29 17.45
CA THR A 49 10.35 3.63 18.03
C THR A 49 9.48 3.06 16.92
N LEU A 50 9.29 3.80 15.83
CA LEU A 50 8.52 3.34 14.66
C LEU A 50 9.17 2.13 13.98
N GLU A 51 10.51 2.11 13.87
CA GLU A 51 11.27 0.96 13.39
C GLU A 51 11.01 -0.29 14.25
N LYS A 52 11.12 -0.15 15.58
CA LYS A 52 10.79 -1.24 16.52
C LYS A 52 9.34 -1.71 16.43
N MET A 53 8.41 -0.76 16.24
CA MET A 53 7.01 -1.10 16.04
C MET A 53 6.83 -1.90 14.76
N ALA A 54 7.44 -1.48 13.65
CA ALA A 54 7.39 -2.22 12.38
C ALA A 54 7.97 -3.63 12.50
N GLU A 55 9.10 -3.78 13.19
CA GLU A 55 9.73 -5.09 13.45
C GLU A 55 8.82 -6.04 14.24
N GLY A 56 8.07 -5.52 15.22
CA GLY A 56 7.14 -6.32 16.02
C GLY A 56 5.83 -6.62 15.28
N MET A 57 5.26 -5.62 14.61
CA MET A 57 3.94 -5.70 13.98
C MET A 57 3.92 -6.63 12.76
N TRP A 58 4.98 -6.67 11.97
CA TRP A 58 5.00 -7.48 10.75
C TRP A 58 6.14 -8.49 10.82
N LYS A 59 5.82 -9.77 10.67
CA LYS A 59 6.84 -10.84 10.60
C LYS A 59 7.36 -11.04 9.18
N ASP A 60 6.50 -10.81 8.20
CA ASP A 60 6.82 -10.93 6.79
C ASP A 60 7.71 -9.77 6.34
N GLU A 61 8.83 -10.10 5.69
CA GLU A 61 9.84 -9.11 5.27
C GLU A 61 9.26 -8.12 4.23
N PHE A 62 8.35 -8.58 3.37
CA PHE A 62 7.71 -7.70 2.39
C PHE A 62 6.78 -6.69 3.08
N GLN A 63 5.99 -7.12 4.06
CA GLN A 63 5.16 -6.23 4.87
C GLN A 63 5.99 -5.23 5.69
N LYS A 64 7.14 -5.65 6.25
CA LYS A 64 8.06 -4.72 6.94
C LYS A 64 8.60 -3.66 5.99
N MET A 65 9.06 -4.09 4.82
CA MET A 65 9.63 -3.21 3.79
C MET A 65 8.61 -2.17 3.30
N TRP A 66 7.33 -2.55 3.20
CA TRP A 66 6.28 -1.62 2.77
C TRP A 66 5.77 -0.72 3.89
N ASN A 67 5.46 -1.30 5.06
CA ASN A 67 4.76 -0.59 6.12
C ASN A 67 5.69 0.17 7.07
N GLY A 68 6.94 -0.28 7.25
CA GLY A 68 7.92 0.40 8.10
C GLY A 68 8.21 1.83 7.63
N PRO A 69 8.56 2.05 6.35
CA PRO A 69 8.77 3.39 5.81
C PRO A 69 7.51 4.26 5.91
N ARG A 70 6.35 3.66 5.64
CA ARG A 70 5.05 4.34 5.74
C ARG A 70 4.75 4.86 7.15
N LEU A 71 5.07 4.10 8.20
CA LEU A 71 4.92 4.55 9.59
C LEU A 71 5.77 5.80 9.89
N ILE A 72 6.98 5.85 9.35
CA ILE A 72 7.92 6.96 9.50
C ILE A 72 7.36 8.21 8.80
N GLU A 73 6.85 8.08 7.58
CA GLU A 73 6.21 9.18 6.84
C GLU A 73 4.95 9.69 7.53
N MET A 74 4.07 8.80 8.01
CA MET A 74 2.85 9.17 8.74
C MET A 74 3.15 9.94 10.03
N ALA A 75 4.31 9.71 10.65
CA ALA A 75 4.77 10.47 11.80
C ALA A 75 5.33 11.87 11.43
N GLY A 76 5.41 12.19 10.15
CA GLY A 76 5.92 13.45 9.60
C GLY A 76 7.44 13.44 9.37
N TYR A 77 8.08 12.28 9.40
CA TYR A 77 9.51 12.18 9.12
C TYR A 77 9.78 11.91 7.64
N LYS A 78 10.79 12.58 7.10
CA LYS A 78 11.35 12.26 5.78
C LYS A 78 12.19 10.98 5.86
N LEU A 79 11.96 10.05 4.93
CA LEU A 79 12.72 8.80 4.79
C LEU A 79 14.10 9.04 4.20
N ILE A 80 14.14 9.82 3.13
CA ILE A 80 15.36 10.23 2.44
C ILE A 80 15.77 11.58 3.05
N PRO A 81 16.97 11.70 3.66
CA PRO A 81 17.50 12.99 4.07
C PRO A 81 17.64 13.88 2.84
N GLU A 82 17.46 15.19 2.98
CA GLU A 82 17.75 16.10 1.86
C GLU A 82 19.27 16.22 1.66
N GLU A 83 19.66 16.66 0.46
CA GLU A 83 21.06 16.94 0.16
C GLU A 83 21.63 17.95 1.18
N GLY A 84 22.65 17.50 1.92
CA GLY A 84 23.27 18.26 3.01
C GLY A 84 22.80 17.92 4.43
N GLU A 85 21.79 17.05 4.60
CA GLU A 85 21.39 16.54 5.92
C GLU A 85 22.26 15.37 6.40
N PRO A 86 22.50 15.21 7.72
CA PRO A 86 23.21 14.07 8.26
C PRO A 86 22.57 12.74 7.87
N GLY A 87 23.37 11.85 7.27
CA GLY A 87 22.91 10.56 6.76
C GLY A 87 22.64 10.54 5.24
N TYR A 88 22.59 11.69 4.57
CA TYR A 88 22.50 11.76 3.11
C TYR A 88 23.70 11.09 2.42
N ASP A 89 24.91 11.37 2.90
CA ASP A 89 26.13 10.75 2.39
C ASP A 89 26.19 9.23 2.61
N VAL A 90 25.52 8.73 3.65
CA VAL A 90 25.44 7.28 3.94
C VAL A 90 24.45 6.63 2.97
N TYR A 91 23.33 7.29 2.71
CA TYR A 91 22.32 6.89 1.73
C TYR A 91 22.88 6.82 0.30
N LEU A 92 23.70 7.80 -0.09
CA LEU A 92 24.35 7.82 -1.41
C LEU A 92 25.55 6.86 -1.55
N LYS A 93 26.19 6.46 -0.45
CA LYS A 93 27.38 5.60 -0.47
C LYS A 93 27.07 4.12 -0.65
N ASP A 94 25.82 3.71 -0.43
CA ASP A 94 25.41 2.33 -0.69
C ASP A 94 25.11 2.18 -2.19
N GLN A 95 26.17 1.89 -2.95
CA GLN A 95 26.12 1.81 -4.41
C GLN A 95 25.10 0.78 -4.90
N GLU A 96 24.90 -0.29 -4.13
CA GLU A 96 23.91 -1.34 -4.40
C GLU A 96 22.48 -0.80 -4.27
N VAL A 97 22.21 0.02 -3.25
CA VAL A 97 20.91 0.67 -3.06
C VAL A 97 20.62 1.68 -4.17
N TYR A 98 21.61 2.49 -4.56
CA TYR A 98 21.43 3.45 -5.66
C TYR A 98 21.14 2.75 -6.99
N GLU A 99 21.90 1.71 -7.34
CA GLU A 99 21.69 0.91 -8.55
C GLU A 99 20.34 0.21 -8.54
N GLN A 100 19.94 -0.34 -7.38
CA GLN A 100 18.66 -1.01 -7.22
C GLN A 100 17.47 -0.04 -7.32
N MET A 101 17.57 1.15 -6.73
CA MET A 101 16.57 2.20 -6.88
C MET A 101 16.42 2.66 -8.34
N GLN A 102 17.54 2.88 -9.03
CA GLN A 102 17.51 3.23 -10.45
C GLN A 102 16.88 2.14 -11.32
N ASN A 103 17.04 0.87 -10.94
CA ASN A 103 16.38 -0.24 -11.60
C ASN A 103 14.85 -0.22 -11.35
N TYR A 104 14.42 -0.01 -10.11
CA TYR A 104 12.99 0.09 -9.79
C TYR A 104 12.32 1.29 -10.46
N GLU A 105 12.94 2.48 -10.46
CA GLU A 105 12.43 3.66 -11.16
C GLU A 105 12.29 3.43 -12.66
N ARG A 106 13.17 2.61 -13.24
CA ARG A 106 13.08 2.23 -14.66
C ARG A 106 11.89 1.31 -14.89
N ILE A 107 11.72 0.28 -14.05
CA ILE A 107 10.59 -0.66 -14.14
C ILE A 107 9.26 0.07 -13.95
N ILE A 108 9.16 0.96 -12.96
CA ILE A 108 7.96 1.76 -12.70
C ILE A 108 7.60 2.60 -13.92
N ARG A 109 8.58 3.31 -14.51
CA ARG A 109 8.34 4.10 -15.74
C ARG A 109 7.81 3.25 -16.90
N PHE A 110 8.39 2.06 -17.12
CA PHE A 110 7.89 1.15 -18.15
C PHE A 110 6.46 0.70 -17.86
N LEU A 111 6.15 0.33 -16.62
CA LEU A 111 4.80 -0.06 -16.23
C LEU A 111 3.80 1.08 -16.36
N GLU A 112 4.19 2.32 -16.04
CA GLU A 112 3.35 3.51 -16.22
C GLU A 112 3.05 3.78 -17.70
N GLU A 113 4.03 3.58 -18.59
CA GLU A 113 3.82 3.65 -20.04
C GLU A 113 2.88 2.55 -20.52
N ASP A 114 3.08 1.29 -20.10
CA ASP A 114 2.21 0.17 -20.44
C ASP A 114 0.77 0.39 -19.94
N ILE A 115 0.59 0.89 -18.71
CA ILE A 115 -0.71 1.25 -18.14
C ILE A 115 -1.37 2.37 -18.95
N LYS A 116 -0.60 3.37 -19.39
CA LYS A 116 -1.10 4.47 -20.23
C LYS A 116 -1.57 3.96 -21.59
N GLU A 117 -0.84 3.03 -22.20
CA GLU A 117 -1.27 2.36 -23.43
C GLU A 117 -2.55 1.52 -23.21
N LEU A 118 -2.63 0.77 -22.10
CA LEU A 118 -3.84 0.04 -21.70
C LEU A 118 -5.05 0.95 -21.43
N SER A 119 -4.82 2.18 -20.97
CA SER A 119 -5.89 3.16 -20.76
C SER A 119 -6.54 3.62 -22.08
N SER A 120 -5.88 3.40 -23.21
CA SER A 120 -6.40 3.73 -24.55
C SER A 120 -7.29 2.63 -25.11
N PHE A 121 -7.07 1.36 -24.74
CA PHE A 121 -7.88 0.23 -25.19
C PHE A 121 -7.98 -0.87 -24.14
N VAL A 122 -9.20 -1.20 -23.75
CA VAL A 122 -9.49 -2.32 -22.85
C VAL A 122 -9.96 -3.53 -23.66
N GLU A 123 -9.14 -4.57 -23.71
CA GLU A 123 -9.53 -5.87 -24.28
C GLU A 123 -10.51 -6.61 -23.35
N LEU A 124 -11.81 -6.37 -23.54
CA LEU A 124 -12.84 -6.96 -22.67
C LEU A 124 -12.85 -8.50 -22.63
N ASN A 125 -12.32 -9.18 -23.65
CA ASN A 125 -12.17 -10.64 -23.63
C ASN A 125 -11.21 -11.13 -22.55
N LYS A 126 -10.17 -10.34 -22.21
CA LYS A 126 -9.25 -10.61 -21.10
C LYS A 126 -9.87 -10.25 -19.76
N VAL A 127 -10.81 -9.31 -19.75
CA VAL A 127 -11.52 -8.80 -18.55
C VAL A 127 -12.67 -9.72 -18.11
N PHE A 128 -13.28 -10.49 -19.01
CA PHE A 128 -14.37 -11.42 -18.68
C PHE A 128 -13.90 -12.85 -18.40
N ASN A 129 -12.70 -13.03 -17.84
CA ASN A 129 -12.23 -14.35 -17.43
C ASN A 129 -12.68 -14.70 -15.99
N GLU A 130 -12.63 -15.98 -15.62
CA GLU A 130 -13.13 -16.45 -14.30
C GLU A 130 -12.32 -15.92 -13.10
N GLU A 131 -11.13 -15.37 -13.33
CA GLU A 131 -10.23 -14.82 -12.31
C GLU A 131 -10.34 -13.29 -12.18
N SER A 132 -11.14 -12.65 -13.04
CA SER A 132 -11.21 -11.20 -13.13
C SER A 132 -12.04 -10.60 -12.00
N LYS A 133 -11.42 -9.71 -11.22
CA LYS A 133 -12.09 -8.97 -10.14
C LYS A 133 -12.69 -7.69 -10.70
N ILE A 134 -13.88 -7.79 -11.29
CA ILE A 134 -14.64 -6.61 -11.72
C ILE A 134 -15.54 -6.14 -10.58
N ILE A 135 -15.57 -4.83 -10.34
CA ILE A 135 -16.44 -4.19 -9.37
C ILE A 135 -17.45 -3.31 -10.12
N LEU A 136 -18.73 -3.44 -9.75
CA LEU A 136 -19.82 -2.55 -10.16
C LEU A 136 -20.57 -2.14 -8.90
N ASP A 137 -20.82 -0.85 -8.70
CA ASP A 137 -21.54 -0.31 -7.52
C ASP A 137 -20.97 -0.80 -6.18
N ASN A 138 -19.64 -0.81 -6.07
CA ASN A 138 -18.88 -1.33 -4.92
C ASN A 138 -19.11 -2.81 -4.59
N GLN A 139 -19.66 -3.59 -5.51
CA GLN A 139 -19.83 -5.04 -5.37
C GLN A 139 -19.03 -5.79 -6.43
N HIS A 140 -18.41 -6.90 -6.03
CA HIS A 140 -17.75 -7.79 -6.97
C HIS A 140 -18.80 -8.52 -7.82
N LEU A 141 -18.65 -8.48 -9.13
CA LEU A 141 -19.49 -9.27 -10.03
C LEU A 141 -19.21 -10.76 -9.84
N THR A 142 -20.28 -11.54 -9.74
CA THR A 142 -20.24 -12.99 -9.72
C THR A 142 -19.92 -13.55 -11.11
N LYS A 143 -19.50 -14.82 -11.18
CA LYS A 143 -19.29 -15.54 -12.45
C LYS A 143 -20.49 -15.48 -13.39
N ASN A 144 -21.71 -15.58 -12.84
CA ASN A 144 -22.94 -15.53 -13.62
C ASN A 144 -23.20 -14.12 -14.18
N GLU A 145 -22.95 -13.08 -13.39
CA GLU A 145 -23.10 -11.68 -13.82
C GLU A 145 -22.08 -11.31 -14.90
N LEU A 146 -20.84 -11.80 -14.78
CA LEU A 146 -19.81 -11.62 -15.81
C LEU A 146 -20.21 -12.26 -17.15
N GLU A 147 -20.74 -13.48 -17.13
CA GLU A 147 -21.18 -14.15 -18.36
C GLU A 147 -22.44 -13.46 -18.95
N ALA A 148 -23.37 -13.02 -18.10
CA ALA A 148 -24.55 -12.26 -18.54
C ALA A 148 -24.14 -10.94 -19.23
N LEU A 149 -23.19 -10.20 -18.66
CA LEU A 149 -22.65 -8.98 -19.25
C LEU A 149 -21.95 -9.25 -20.58
N ARG A 150 -21.17 -10.32 -20.68
CA ARG A 150 -20.52 -10.75 -21.92
C ARG A 150 -21.54 -11.06 -23.03
N LEU A 151 -22.63 -11.77 -22.70
CA LEU A 151 -23.71 -12.07 -23.64
C LEU A 151 -24.46 -10.80 -24.08
N LEU A 152 -24.74 -9.89 -23.16
CA LEU A 152 -25.37 -8.60 -23.44
C LEU A 152 -24.55 -7.79 -24.46
N LEU A 153 -23.23 -7.69 -24.26
CA LEU A 153 -22.34 -6.99 -25.18
C LEU A 153 -22.29 -7.65 -26.56
N LYS A 154 -22.28 -8.99 -26.63
CA LYS A 154 -22.38 -9.72 -27.91
C LYS A 154 -23.68 -9.40 -28.63
N GLY A 155 -24.82 -9.41 -27.93
CA GLY A 155 -26.13 -9.09 -28.50
C GLY A 155 -26.21 -7.65 -29.03
N ILE A 156 -25.67 -6.68 -28.30
CA ILE A 156 -25.61 -5.27 -28.76
C ILE A 156 -24.79 -5.15 -30.06
N ARG A 157 -23.68 -5.89 -30.17
CA ARG A 157 -22.84 -5.88 -31.38
C ARG A 157 -23.55 -6.47 -32.59
N ILE A 158 -24.21 -7.62 -32.43
CA ILE A 158 -25.01 -8.26 -33.50
C ILE A 158 -26.08 -7.28 -34.01
N ASN A 159 -26.84 -6.65 -33.12
CA ASN A 159 -27.87 -5.67 -33.49
C ASN A 159 -27.32 -4.41 -34.19
N ARG A 160 -26.03 -4.11 -34.06
CA ARG A 160 -25.38 -2.99 -34.76
C ARG A 160 -24.95 -3.39 -36.18
N GLU A 161 -24.60 -4.65 -36.40
CA GLU A 161 -24.16 -5.18 -37.71
C GLU A 161 -25.34 -5.47 -38.66
N GLU A 162 -26.54 -5.67 -38.11
CA GLU A 162 -27.78 -5.89 -38.89
C GLU A 162 -28.48 -4.58 -39.36
N LYS A 163 -27.90 -3.40 -39.09
CA LYS A 163 -28.39 -2.09 -39.52
C LYS A 163 -27.46 -1.45 -40.54
#